data_AF-A0A935QVU0-F1
#
_entry.id   AF-A0A935QVU0-F1
#
_cell.length_a   1.000
_cell.length_b   1.000
_cell.length_c   1.000
_cell.angle_alpha   90.00
_cell.angle_beta   90.00
_cell.angle_gamma   90.00
#
_symmetry.space_group_name_H-M   'P 1'
#
loop_
_entity.id
_entity.type
_entity.pdbx_description
1 polymer ?
#
loop_
_entity_poly.entity_id
_entity_poly.type
_entity_poly.pdbx_seq_one_letter_code
_entity_poly.pdbx_strand_id
1 'polypeptide(L)'
;MSLALHQYPARVPGVSVDEPAAKARDNILRLVGEVAKLYGDPPLPEPQVQVCDRHIGPGYAVVSELERRAISLLAREEGILLDPVYTGRALGGLMSAIERGEVGPGERVLLWHTGGLPSLFQLSQEVMGDA
;
A
#
# COMPACT_ATOMS: atom_id res chain seq x y z
N MET A 1 -9.21 -2.80 -12.46
CA MET A 1 -8.56 -3.09 -13.75
C MET A 1 -8.75 -2.00 -14.80
N SER A 2 -9.59 -0.98 -14.59
CA SER A 2 -9.99 -0.06 -15.67
C SER A 2 -9.50 1.41 -15.56
N LEU A 3 -8.67 1.77 -14.58
CA LEU A 3 -8.19 3.17 -14.48
C LEU A 3 -7.17 3.50 -15.59
N ALA A 4 -6.18 2.63 -15.80
CA ALA A 4 -5.16 2.79 -16.82
C ALA A 4 -5.71 2.64 -18.26
N LEU A 5 -6.57 1.66 -18.50
CA LEU A 5 -7.19 1.39 -19.80
C LEU A 5 -8.17 2.48 -20.25
N HIS A 6 -8.86 3.14 -19.31
CA HIS A 6 -9.75 4.25 -19.61
C HIS A 6 -9.11 5.63 -19.48
N GLN A 7 -7.77 5.70 -19.42
CA GLN A 7 -7.03 6.97 -19.28
C GLN A 7 -7.50 7.80 -18.08
N TYR A 8 -7.97 7.14 -17.02
CA TYR A 8 -8.40 7.84 -15.82
C TYR A 8 -7.16 8.50 -15.22
N PRO A 9 -7.19 9.82 -14.97
CA PRO A 9 -6.00 10.58 -14.58
C PRO A 9 -5.67 10.40 -13.08
N ALA A 10 -5.63 9.14 -12.61
CA ALA A 10 -5.22 8.80 -11.25
C ALA A 10 -3.95 7.98 -11.27
N ARG A 11 -3.08 8.27 -10.29
CA ARG A 11 -1.93 7.44 -9.95
C ARG A 11 -2.40 6.32 -9.03
N VAL A 12 -1.81 5.13 -9.18
CA VAL A 12 -2.08 3.97 -8.30
C VAL A 12 -0.76 3.49 -7.70
N PRO A 13 -0.16 4.25 -6.76
CA PRO A 13 1.06 3.83 -6.09
C PRO A 13 0.78 2.66 -5.15
N GLY A 14 1.56 1.58 -5.29
CA GLY A 14 1.60 0.48 -4.33
C GLY A 14 2.66 0.72 -3.26
N VAL A 15 2.39 0.28 -2.03
CA VAL A 15 3.39 0.19 -0.96
C VAL A 15 3.72 -1.28 -0.77
N SER A 16 4.98 -1.66 -0.96
CA SER A 16 5.41 -3.05 -0.77
C SER A 16 5.49 -3.39 0.72
N VAL A 17 5.13 -4.63 1.04
CA VAL A 17 5.19 -5.18 2.40
C VAL A 17 6.42 -6.04 2.66
N ASP A 18 7.09 -6.52 1.60
CA ASP A 18 8.19 -7.48 1.71
C ASP A 18 9.07 -7.58 0.45
N GLU A 19 8.51 -7.39 -0.75
CA GLU A 19 9.25 -7.53 -2.01
C GLU A 19 9.89 -6.23 -2.51
N PRO A 20 11.14 -6.26 -3.01
CA PRO A 20 11.73 -5.12 -3.73
C PRO A 20 10.84 -4.64 -4.89
N ALA A 21 10.82 -3.34 -5.14
CA ALA A 21 9.92 -2.72 -6.11
C ALA A 21 10.07 -3.32 -7.53
N ALA A 22 11.29 -3.68 -7.93
CA ALA A 22 11.54 -4.33 -9.22
C ALA A 22 10.81 -5.68 -9.33
N LYS A 23 10.92 -6.53 -8.31
CA LYS A 23 10.27 -7.85 -8.28
C LYS A 23 8.74 -7.72 -8.27
N ALA A 24 8.23 -6.83 -7.42
CA ALA A 24 6.79 -6.55 -7.36
C ALA A 24 6.27 -6.01 -8.69
N ARG A 25 7.00 -5.10 -9.34
CA ARG A 25 6.65 -4.55 -10.65
C ARG A 25 6.58 -5.62 -11.73
N ASP A 26 7.57 -6.51 -11.79
CA ASP A 26 7.58 -7.61 -12.78
C ASP A 26 6.36 -8.54 -12.58
N ASN A 27 6.05 -8.87 -11.33
CA ASN A 27 4.86 -9.65 -10.97
C ASN A 27 3.55 -8.95 -11.37
N ILE A 28 3.41 -7.66 -11.08
CA ILE A 28 2.24 -6.87 -11.44
C ILE A 28 2.08 -6.80 -12.96
N LEU A 29 3.15 -6.52 -13.71
CA LEU A 29 3.10 -6.44 -15.17
C LEU A 29 2.71 -7.78 -15.81
N ARG A 30 3.24 -8.89 -15.30
CA ARG A 30 2.83 -10.24 -15.73
C ARG A 30 1.34 -10.46 -15.50
N LEU A 31 0.85 -10.22 -14.28
CA LEU A 31 -0.56 -10.41 -13.94
C LEU A 31 -1.47 -9.51 -14.76
N VAL A 32 -1.14 -8.23 -14.89
CA VAL A 32 -1.86 -7.29 -15.75
C VAL A 32 -1.94 -7.81 -17.18
N GLY A 33 -0.84 -8.30 -17.75
CA GLY A 33 -0.82 -8.85 -19.11
C GLY A 33 -1.66 -10.12 -19.26
N GLU A 34 -1.65 -11.00 -18.26
CA GLU A 34 -2.50 -12.19 -18.21
C GLU A 34 -3.98 -11.80 -18.17
N VAL A 35 -4.35 -10.85 -17.32
CA VAL A 35 -5.75 -10.41 -17.22
C VAL A 35 -6.17 -9.63 -18.47
N ALA A 36 -5.32 -8.78 -19.06
CA ALA A 36 -5.61 -8.10 -20.33
C ALA A 36 -5.92 -9.10 -21.47
N LYS A 37 -5.15 -10.20 -21.57
CA LYS A 37 -5.43 -11.28 -22.53
C LYS A 37 -6.79 -11.94 -22.31
N LEU A 38 -7.21 -12.12 -21.05
CA LEU A 38 -8.51 -12.72 -20.73
C LEU A 38 -9.69 -11.85 -21.21
N TYR A 39 -9.54 -10.52 -21.20
CA TYR A 39 -10.58 -9.58 -21.60
C TYR A 39 -10.44 -9.05 -23.04
N GLY A 40 -9.35 -9.40 -23.75
CA GLY A 40 -9.07 -8.90 -25.09
C GLY A 40 -8.60 -7.45 -25.12
N ASP A 41 -8.11 -6.93 -24.00
CA ASP A 41 -7.59 -5.57 -23.87
C ASP A 41 -6.15 -5.46 -24.39
N PRO A 42 -5.72 -4.29 -24.86
CA PRO A 42 -4.32 -4.05 -25.18
C PRO A 42 -3.44 -4.13 -23.91
N PRO A 43 -2.16 -4.48 -24.04
CA PRO A 43 -1.23 -4.50 -22.91
C PRO A 43 -1.09 -3.10 -22.29
N LEU A 44 -1.01 -3.03 -20.96
CA LEU A 44 -0.76 -1.75 -20.27
C LEU A 44 0.67 -1.23 -20.56
N PRO A 45 0.87 0.10 -20.64
CA PRO A 45 2.21 0.68 -20.69
C PRO A 45 2.97 0.45 -19.37
N GLU A 46 4.21 -0.05 -19.45
CA GLU A 46 5.08 -0.26 -18.28
C GLU A 46 5.26 0.94 -17.32
N PRO A 47 5.34 2.20 -17.77
CA PRO A 47 5.58 3.36 -16.90
C PRO A 47 4.48 3.65 -15.86
N GLN A 48 3.35 2.94 -15.92
CA GLN A 48 2.21 3.18 -15.04
C GLN A 48 2.25 2.37 -13.73
N VAL A 49 3.14 1.39 -13.59
CA VAL A 49 3.25 0.59 -12.36
C VAL A 49 4.23 1.24 -11.38
N GLN A 50 3.69 1.79 -10.30
CA GLN A 50 4.46 2.46 -9.24
C GLN A 50 4.44 1.61 -7.97
N VAL A 51 5.61 1.28 -7.44
CA VAL A 51 5.76 0.54 -6.18
C VAL A 51 6.80 1.23 -5.30
N CYS A 52 6.45 1.53 -4.06
CA CYS A 52 7.35 2.03 -3.03
C CYS A 52 7.80 0.88 -2.14
N ASP A 53 9.09 0.58 -2.11
CA ASP A 53 9.72 -0.48 -1.31
C ASP A 53 10.57 0.05 -0.13
N ARG A 54 10.59 1.37 0.06
CA ARG A 54 11.38 2.06 1.10
C ARG A 54 11.07 1.60 2.52
N HIS A 55 9.90 1.00 2.71
CA HIS A 55 9.33 0.67 4.01
C HIS A 55 9.33 -0.82 4.32
N ILE A 56 9.94 -1.70 3.51
CA ILE A 56 9.96 -3.16 3.76
C ILE A 56 10.56 -3.49 5.13
N GLY A 57 11.52 -2.69 5.59
CA GLY A 57 12.13 -2.86 6.91
C GLY A 57 12.78 -4.25 7.05
N PRO A 58 12.69 -4.90 8.22
CA PRO A 58 13.32 -6.20 8.49
C PRO A 58 12.60 -7.40 7.82
N GLY A 59 11.52 -7.17 7.08
CA GLY A 59 10.83 -8.19 6.30
C GLY A 59 9.35 -8.32 6.65
N TYR A 60 8.72 -9.32 6.01
CA TYR A 60 7.29 -9.57 6.09
C TYR A 60 6.79 -9.78 7.52
N ALA A 61 5.62 -9.20 7.83
CA ALA A 61 4.93 -9.28 9.11
C ALA A 61 5.72 -8.77 10.34
N VAL A 62 6.83 -8.05 10.13
CA VAL A 62 7.50 -7.34 11.22
C VAL A 62 6.95 -5.92 11.33
N VAL A 63 6.36 -5.63 12.48
CA VAL A 63 5.74 -4.33 12.78
C VAL A 63 6.82 -3.33 13.18
N SER A 64 6.87 -2.20 12.47
CA SER A 64 7.78 -1.09 12.76
C SER A 64 7.02 0.11 13.32
N GLU A 65 7.76 1.16 13.70
CA GLU A 65 7.19 2.45 14.09
C GLU A 65 6.28 3.07 13.02
N LEU A 66 6.54 2.75 11.74
CA LEU A 66 5.72 3.21 10.63
C LEU A 66 4.28 2.71 10.77
N GLU A 67 4.10 1.40 10.95
CA GLU A 67 2.78 0.78 11.09
C GLU A 67 2.12 1.19 12.41
N ARG A 68 2.88 1.22 13.52
CA ARG A 68 2.36 1.60 14.85
C ARG A 68 1.75 3.01 14.81
N ARG A 69 2.45 3.98 14.22
CA ARG A 69 1.97 5.36 14.09
C ARG A 69 0.74 5.45 13.20
N ALA A 70 0.75 4.78 12.05
CA ALA A 70 -0.36 4.79 11.12
C ALA A 70 -1.64 4.18 11.73
N ILE A 71 -1.52 3.02 12.38
CA ILE A 71 -2.63 2.34 13.06
C ILE A 71 -3.18 3.22 14.19
N SER A 72 -2.30 3.73 15.05
CA SER A 72 -2.70 4.56 16.20
C SER A 72 -3.39 5.84 15.74
N LEU A 73 -2.87 6.51 14.71
CA LEU A 73 -3.46 7.72 14.15
C LEU A 73 -4.87 7.46 13.62
N LEU A 74 -5.04 6.51 12.70
CA LEU A 74 -6.34 6.30 12.07
C LEU A 74 -7.38 5.75 13.06
N ALA A 75 -6.96 4.91 14.00
CA ALA A 75 -7.83 4.40 15.04
C ALA A 75 -8.32 5.50 15.98
N ARG A 76 -7.46 6.47 16.33
CA ARG A 76 -7.80 7.57 17.27
C ARG A 76 -8.62 8.67 16.61
N GLU A 77 -8.27 9.04 15.39
CA GLU A 77 -8.90 10.17 14.70
C GLU A 77 -10.20 9.77 14.00
N GLU A 78 -10.25 8.57 13.39
CA GLU A 78 -11.35 8.16 12.53
C GLU A 78 -12.08 6.90 13.02
N GLY A 79 -11.59 6.24 14.08
CA GLY A 79 -12.17 4.98 14.58
C GLY A 79 -12.01 3.79 13.62
N ILE A 80 -11.11 3.90 12.63
CA ILE A 80 -10.85 2.85 11.64
C ILE A 80 -9.59 2.09 12.05
N LEU A 81 -9.76 0.79 12.31
CA LEU A 81 -8.66 -0.10 12.64
C LEU A 81 -7.95 -0.57 11.37
N LEU A 82 -6.62 -0.58 11.39
CA LEU A 82 -5.78 -1.13 10.35
C LEU A 82 -5.03 -2.36 10.87
N ASP A 83 -4.70 -3.26 9.97
CA ASP A 83 -3.86 -4.41 10.26
C ASP A 83 -2.37 -4.04 10.21
N PRO A 84 -1.52 -4.65 11.07
CA PRO A 84 -0.11 -4.30 11.17
C PRO A 84 0.81 -4.88 10.07
N VAL A 85 0.28 -5.69 9.15
CA VAL A 85 1.09 -6.28 8.07
C VAL A 85 0.92 -5.49 6.78
N TYR A 86 -0.32 -5.20 6.38
CA TYR A 86 -0.64 -4.64 5.07
C TYR A 86 -1.14 -3.19 5.12
N THR A 87 -2.33 -2.98 5.68
CA THR A 87 -3.05 -1.71 5.61
C THR A 87 -2.43 -0.64 6.49
N GLY A 88 -1.86 -1.01 7.65
CA GLY A 88 -1.03 -0.13 8.47
C GLY A 88 0.21 0.35 7.72
N ARG A 89 0.86 -0.54 6.96
CA ARG A 89 2.02 -0.18 6.13
C ARG A 89 1.64 0.68 4.94
N ALA A 90 0.50 0.40 4.31
CA ALA A 90 -0.03 1.22 3.22
C ALA A 90 -0.30 2.66 3.68
N LEU A 91 -0.97 2.86 4.82
CA LEU A 91 -1.17 4.20 5.37
C LEU A 91 0.15 4.83 5.82
N GLY A 92 1.04 4.08 6.46
CA GLY A 92 2.36 4.57 6.85
C GLY A 92 3.19 5.05 5.65
N GLY A 93 3.18 4.29 4.55
CA GLY A 93 3.81 4.69 3.29
C GLY A 93 3.19 5.95 2.69
N LEU A 94 1.86 6.10 2.76
CA LEU A 94 1.17 7.32 2.35
C LEU A 94 1.57 8.53 3.22
N MET A 95 1.59 8.38 4.54
CA MET A 95 2.03 9.42 5.47
C MET A 95 3.46 9.87 5.13
N SER A 96 4.36 8.92 4.89
CA SER A 96 5.73 9.22 4.50
C SER A 96 5.84 9.89 3.13
N ALA A 97 4.96 9.55 2.18
CA ALA A 97 4.89 10.23 0.88
C ALA A 97 4.42 11.69 1.01
N ILE A 98 3.48 11.97 1.92
CA ILE A 98 3.04 13.34 2.26
C ILE A 98 4.19 14.12 2.89
N GLU A 99 4.91 13.54 3.85
CA GLU A 99 6.08 14.17 4.50
C GLU A 99 7.19 14.53 3.50
N ARG A 100 7.35 13.72 2.44
CA ARG A 100 8.31 13.96 1.35
C ARG A 100 7.78 14.91 0.25
N GLY A 101 6.55 15.37 0.35
CA GLY A 101 5.92 16.24 -0.66
C GLY A 101 5.57 15.53 -1.97
N GLU A 102 5.52 14.20 -2.01
CA GLU A 102 5.11 13.42 -3.18
C GLU A 102 3.57 13.44 -3.38
N VAL A 103 2.86 13.75 -2.30
CA VAL A 103 1.43 14.08 -2.27
C VAL A 103 1.31 15.49 -1.68
N GLY A 104 0.89 16.45 -2.51
CA GLY A 104 0.83 17.86 -2.14
C GLY A 104 -0.50 18.29 -1.49
N PRO A 105 -0.54 19.50 -0.91
CA PRO A 105 -1.78 20.10 -0.42
C PRO A 105 -2.85 20.18 -1.50
N GLY A 106 -4.08 19.79 -1.16
CA GLY A 106 -5.22 19.82 -2.08
C GLY A 106 -5.32 18.63 -3.04
N GLU A 107 -4.35 17.71 -3.03
CA GLU A 107 -4.50 16.44 -3.74
C GLU A 107 -5.55 15.56 -3.07
N ARG A 108 -6.32 14.83 -3.90
CA ARG A 108 -7.33 13.89 -3.42
C ARG A 108 -6.75 12.49 -3.43
N VAL A 109 -6.76 11.84 -2.26
CA VAL A 109 -6.21 10.50 -2.07
C VAL A 109 -7.33 9.52 -1.71
N LEU A 110 -7.30 8.36 -2.34
CA LEU A 110 -8.11 7.20 -1.94
C LEU A 110 -7.17 6.16 -1.33
N LEU A 111 -7.30 5.91 -0.02
CA LEU A 111 -6.66 4.76 0.62
C LEU A 111 -7.55 3.53 0.41
N TRP A 112 -7.01 2.48 -0.23
CA TRP A 112 -7.72 1.21 -0.34
C TRP A 112 -7.48 0.38 0.92
N HIS A 113 -8.44 0.41 1.85
CA HIS A 113 -8.45 -0.47 3.01
C HIS A 113 -8.78 -1.92 2.59
N THR A 114 -7.76 -2.76 2.38
CA THR A 114 -7.91 -4.14 1.89
C THR A 114 -8.31 -5.17 2.95
N GLY A 115 -8.32 -4.81 4.23
CA GLY A 115 -8.78 -5.67 5.34
C GLY A 115 -7.63 -6.07 6.25
N GLY A 116 -7.55 -7.35 6.64
CA GLY A 116 -6.45 -7.90 7.45
C GLY A 116 -6.66 -7.87 8.97
N LEU A 117 -7.74 -7.27 9.47
CA LEU A 117 -8.01 -7.04 10.90
C LEU A 117 -7.69 -8.20 11.85
N PRO A 118 -7.94 -9.49 11.54
CA PRO A 118 -7.57 -10.58 12.44
C PRO A 118 -6.08 -10.60 12.86
N SER A 119 -5.15 -10.12 12.02
CA SER A 119 -3.72 -10.07 12.36
C SER A 119 -3.40 -9.05 13.46
N LEU A 120 -4.27 -8.04 13.68
CA LEU A 120 -4.13 -7.07 14.76
C LEU A 120 -4.17 -7.74 16.14
N PHE A 121 -4.98 -8.79 16.30
CA PHE A 121 -5.06 -9.54 17.56
C PHE A 121 -3.90 -10.50 17.74
N GLN A 122 -3.32 -11.00 16.65
CA GLN A 122 -2.14 -11.87 16.70
C GLN A 122 -0.88 -11.08 17.04
N LEU A 123 -0.78 -9.86 16.51
CA LEU A 123 0.38 -8.98 16.65
C LEU A 123 0.13 -7.83 17.63
N SER A 124 -0.78 -8.01 18.60
CA SER A 124 -1.24 -6.91 19.44
C SER A 124 -0.13 -6.34 20.32
N GLN A 125 0.79 -7.17 20.80
CA GLN A 125 1.95 -6.72 21.59
C GLN A 125 2.90 -5.91 20.71
N GLU A 126 3.11 -6.33 19.47
CA GLU A 126 3.90 -5.63 18.48
C GLU A 126 3.20 -4.38 17.92
N VAL A 127 1.92 -4.14 18.20
CA VAL A 127 1.27 -2.86 17.90
C VAL A 127 1.30 -1.93 19.10
N MET A 128 0.99 -2.45 20.28
CA MET A 128 0.87 -1.66 21.52
C MET A 128 2.24 -1.27 22.11
N GLY A 129 3.26 -2.11 21.90
CA GLY A 129 4.59 -1.92 22.50
C GLY A 129 4.63 -2.44 23.94
N ASP A 130 5.83 -2.52 24.51
CA ASP A 130 5.97 -2.82 25.94
C ASP A 130 5.39 -1.64 26.73
N ALA A 131 4.33 -1.91 27.52
CA ALA A 131 3.66 -0.94 28.37
C ALA A 131 4.51 -0.52 29.58
#